data_AF-A0AAU6HCF7-F1
#
_entry.id   AF-A0AAU6HCF7-F1
#
_cell.length_a   1.000
_cell.length_b   1.000
_cell.length_c   1.000
_cell.angle_alpha   90.00
_cell.angle_beta   90.00
_cell.angle_gamma   90.00
#
_symmetry.space_group_name_H-M   'P 1'
#
loop_
_entity.id
_entity.type
_entity.pdbx_description
1 polymer ?
#
loop_
_entity_poly.entity_id
_entity_poly.type
_entity_poly.pdbx_seq_one_letter_code
_entity_poly.pdbx_strand_id
1 'polypeptide(L)'
;MTTAARNAVARRANHVGAVQPADGENQQPDLRAFVNSMSGELARAVPEHLKPARIARIALTSLNTVEHLAECTQASFAGALMTCAQLGLEPGGPAGEAYLLPFYSSKAGAYEVQLVIGYQGMVKLFWQSPIAQGLDARVVKENDLFDYEYGLEPYLKHKPAKGNRGRTIAYYCVARTTTGGAVFIVLDRDDIEEIRKRSKAKDNGPWKSDYDAMAKKTCIRQLFKTLPKSTELAQAVAHDETVRTDRSPEAIDAPGPYIPGELTSGTPAALPAGQSQDDAEMGWPDAAQPGSAA
;
A
#
# COMPACT_ATOMS: atom_id res chain seq x y z
N MET A 1 47.93 36.18 56.00
CA MET A 1 46.87 35.20 55.65
C MET A 1 46.64 35.27 54.14
N THR A 2 47.64 34.85 53.37
CA THR A 2 47.84 33.51 52.76
C THR A 2 46.90 33.23 51.58
N THR A 3 47.54 33.11 50.42
CA THR A 3 47.09 32.74 49.06
C THR A 3 46.13 31.53 48.97
N ALA A 4 45.86 30.85 50.10
CA ALA A 4 44.94 29.72 50.22
C ALA A 4 43.46 30.11 50.14
N ALA A 5 43.07 31.34 50.53
CA ALA A 5 41.65 31.72 50.58
C ALA A 5 41.04 32.13 49.23
N ARG A 6 41.85 32.67 48.30
CA ARG A 6 41.39 32.98 46.92
C ARG A 6 41.27 31.73 46.04
N ASN A 7 42.04 30.68 46.33
CA ASN A 7 41.97 29.40 45.61
C ASN A 7 40.84 28.47 46.06
N ALA A 8 40.10 28.81 47.13
CA ALA A 8 38.98 28.01 47.62
C ALA A 8 37.65 28.31 46.89
N VAL A 9 37.48 29.52 46.36
CA VAL A 9 36.27 29.89 45.59
C VAL A 9 36.40 29.47 44.12
N ALA A 10 37.62 29.40 43.58
CA ALA A 10 37.88 28.89 42.23
C ALA A 10 37.82 27.34 42.11
N ARG A 11 37.83 26.61 43.22
CA ARG A 11 37.76 25.13 43.24
C ARG A 11 36.36 24.56 43.52
N ARG A 12 35.36 25.41 43.74
CA ARG A 12 33.94 25.02 43.91
C ARG A 12 33.06 25.31 42.68
N ALA A 13 33.68 25.59 41.54
CA ALA A 13 33.00 25.74 40.25
C ALA A 13 33.22 24.56 39.28
N ASN A 14 33.96 23.51 39.68
CA ASN A 14 34.37 22.40 38.80
C ASN A 14 33.89 21.02 39.27
N HIS A 15 32.74 20.92 39.95
CA HIS A 15 32.08 19.65 40.26
C HIS A 15 30.59 19.70 39.91
N VAL A 16 30.26 20.24 38.74
CA VAL A 16 29.11 19.73 38.00
C VAL A 16 29.68 18.55 37.24
N GLY A 17 29.34 17.34 37.68
CA GLY A 17 29.74 16.12 36.99
C GLY A 17 29.47 16.28 35.51
N ALA A 18 30.48 16.05 34.68
CA ALA A 18 30.28 15.90 33.25
C ALA A 18 29.20 14.82 33.09
N VAL A 19 28.00 15.25 32.71
CA VAL A 19 27.04 14.35 32.10
C VAL A 19 27.77 13.86 30.87
N GLN A 20 28.29 12.64 30.95
CA GLN A 20 28.65 11.89 29.75
C GLN A 20 27.45 12.00 28.83
N PRO A 21 27.59 12.53 27.59
CA PRO A 21 26.50 12.40 26.65
C PRO A 21 26.18 10.91 26.62
N ALA A 22 24.91 10.59 26.85
CA ALA A 22 24.42 9.24 26.62
C ALA A 22 24.62 8.99 25.12
N ASP A 23 25.77 8.41 24.77
CA ASP A 23 26.02 7.77 23.48
C ASP A 23 25.19 6.49 23.45
N GLY A 24 23.89 6.71 23.42
CA GLY A 24 22.85 5.75 23.14
C GLY A 24 21.92 6.48 22.19
N GLU A 25 22.46 6.92 21.04
CA GLU A 25 21.60 7.09 19.88
C GLU A 25 20.87 5.76 19.74
N ASN A 26 19.58 5.76 20.03
CA ASN A 26 18.68 4.66 19.75
C ASN A 26 18.52 4.62 18.21
N GLN A 27 19.63 4.33 17.51
CA GLN A 27 19.65 4.16 16.06
C GLN A 27 18.85 2.91 15.78
N GLN A 28 17.56 3.10 15.50
CA GLN A 28 16.81 2.07 14.78
C GLN A 28 17.68 1.63 13.60
N PRO A 29 17.93 0.32 13.42
CA PRO A 29 18.89 -0.09 12.42
C PRO A 29 18.35 0.31 11.03
N ASP A 30 19.24 0.85 10.20
CA ASP A 30 18.93 1.43 8.90
C ASP A 30 18.07 0.49 8.05
N LEU A 31 16.84 0.91 7.70
CA LEU A 31 15.92 0.12 6.88
C LEU A 31 16.56 -0.29 5.55
N ARG A 32 17.54 0.47 5.03
CA ARG A 32 18.25 0.12 3.80
C ARG A 32 19.13 -1.12 3.99
N ALA A 33 19.94 -1.15 5.04
CA ALA A 33 20.73 -2.33 5.39
C ALA A 33 19.82 -3.53 5.69
N PHE A 34 18.69 -3.27 6.34
CA PHE A 34 17.70 -4.28 6.67
C PHE A 34 17.06 -4.91 5.43
N VAL A 35 16.69 -4.15 4.38
CA VAL A 35 16.18 -4.72 3.12
C VAL A 35 17.15 -5.73 2.50
N ASN A 36 18.46 -5.44 2.51
CA ASN A 36 19.48 -6.34 1.97
C ASN A 36 19.56 -7.65 2.78
N SER A 37 19.36 -7.58 4.10
CA SER A 37 19.34 -8.76 4.96
C SER A 37 18.14 -9.68 4.74
N MET A 38 17.03 -9.16 4.18
CA MET A 38 15.80 -9.93 3.91
C MET A 38 15.85 -10.75 2.62
N SER A 39 16.98 -10.79 1.91
CA SER A 39 17.08 -11.40 0.58
C SER A 39 16.56 -12.85 0.51
N GLY A 40 16.96 -13.69 1.45
CA GLY A 40 16.52 -15.09 1.53
C GLY A 40 15.06 -15.28 1.94
N GLU A 41 14.46 -14.32 2.67
CA GLU A 41 13.03 -14.34 2.99
C GLU A 41 12.20 -13.93 1.78
N LEU A 42 12.60 -12.85 1.09
CA LEU A 42 11.96 -12.39 -0.14
C LEU A 42 12.04 -13.46 -1.23
N ALA A 43 13.19 -14.12 -1.40
CA ALA A 43 13.34 -15.18 -2.38
C ALA A 43 12.38 -16.36 -2.19
N ARG A 44 12.03 -16.67 -0.93
CA ARG A 44 11.08 -17.75 -0.60
C ARG A 44 9.61 -17.33 -0.72
N ALA A 45 9.33 -16.04 -0.58
CA ALA A 45 7.96 -15.51 -0.55
C ALA A 45 7.44 -15.09 -1.93
N VAL A 46 8.33 -14.70 -2.84
CA VAL A 46 7.95 -14.16 -4.15
C VAL A 46 7.51 -15.29 -5.10
N PRO A 47 6.40 -15.12 -5.87
CA PRO A 47 6.01 -16.05 -6.92
C PRO A 47 7.12 -16.31 -7.95
N GLU A 48 7.19 -17.52 -8.51
CA GLU A 48 8.30 -17.96 -9.39
C GLU A 48 8.60 -17.02 -10.58
N HIS A 49 7.59 -16.29 -11.06
CA HIS A 49 7.71 -15.39 -12.20
C HIS A 49 8.26 -13.99 -11.85
N LEU A 50 8.49 -13.68 -10.57
CA LEU A 50 8.97 -12.39 -10.10
C LEU A 50 10.37 -12.50 -9.49
N LYS A 51 11.21 -11.50 -9.76
CA LYS A 51 12.58 -11.45 -9.23
C LYS A 51 12.59 -10.76 -7.85
N PRO A 52 13.09 -11.40 -6.78
CA PRO A 52 13.17 -10.79 -5.44
C PRO A 52 13.96 -9.47 -5.42
N ALA A 53 15.03 -9.38 -6.20
CA ALA A 53 15.84 -8.18 -6.36
C ALA A 53 15.04 -6.96 -6.87
N ARG A 54 14.01 -7.20 -7.69
CA ARG A 54 13.13 -6.13 -8.19
C ARG A 54 12.31 -5.53 -7.05
N ILE A 55 11.71 -6.37 -6.20
CA ILE A 55 10.92 -5.91 -5.04
C ILE A 55 11.81 -5.15 -4.05
N ALA A 56 13.01 -5.68 -3.74
CA ALA A 56 13.97 -5.01 -2.86
C ALA A 56 14.38 -3.63 -3.39
N ARG A 57 14.69 -3.50 -4.69
CA ARG A 57 15.04 -2.23 -5.34
C ARG A 57 13.91 -1.19 -5.26
N ILE A 58 12.66 -1.59 -5.52
CA ILE A 58 11.52 -0.66 -5.44
C ILE A 58 11.25 -0.27 -3.98
N ALA A 59 11.41 -1.18 -3.02
CA ALA A 59 11.32 -0.87 -1.59
C ALA A 59 12.39 0.14 -1.15
N LEU A 60 13.65 -0.04 -1.57
CA LEU A 60 14.74 0.94 -1.35
C LEU A 60 14.44 2.30 -1.97
N THR A 61 13.78 2.33 -3.13
CA THR A 61 13.37 3.57 -3.79
C THR A 61 12.26 4.27 -3.00
N SER A 62 11.30 3.50 -2.48
CA SER A 62 10.22 4.00 -1.63
C SER A 62 10.75 4.67 -0.36
N LEU A 63 11.80 4.12 0.27
CA LEU A 63 12.45 4.72 1.45
C LEU A 63 13.00 6.13 1.22
N ASN A 64 13.33 6.47 -0.03
CA ASN A 64 13.85 7.79 -0.37
C ASN A 64 12.77 8.76 -0.87
N THR A 65 11.57 8.26 -1.16
CA THR A 65 10.53 9.03 -1.88
C THR A 65 9.25 9.20 -1.06
N VAL A 66 9.05 8.39 -0.03
CA VAL A 66 7.93 8.48 0.90
C VAL A 66 8.43 9.05 2.23
N GLU A 67 7.85 10.18 2.62
CA GLU A 67 8.18 10.92 3.84
C GLU A 67 7.94 10.04 5.09
N HIS A 68 8.87 10.06 6.06
CA HIS A 68 8.86 9.22 7.28
C HIS A 68 8.93 7.70 7.08
N LEU A 69 9.02 7.18 5.84
CA LEU A 69 9.09 5.72 5.65
C LEU A 69 10.38 5.13 6.23
N ALA A 70 11.49 5.87 6.15
CA ALA A 70 12.76 5.47 6.77
C ALA A 70 12.74 5.45 8.31
N GLU A 71 11.76 6.11 8.93
CA GLU A 71 11.58 6.18 10.39
C GLU A 71 10.61 5.10 10.92
N CYS A 72 10.05 4.29 10.03
CA CYS A 72 9.11 3.25 10.41
C CYS A 72 9.82 2.08 11.12
N THR A 73 9.10 1.38 12.00
CA THR A 73 9.63 0.20 12.65
C THR A 73 10.03 -0.87 11.62
N GLN A 74 11.18 -1.52 11.82
CA GLN A 74 11.62 -2.64 10.98
C GLN A 74 10.60 -3.77 10.89
N ALA A 75 9.86 -4.02 11.97
CA ALA A 75 8.85 -5.07 11.99
C ALA A 75 7.71 -4.76 11.02
N SER A 76 7.13 -3.55 11.09
CA SER A 76 6.04 -3.14 10.21
C SER A 76 6.47 -3.04 8.74
N PHE A 77 7.65 -2.49 8.49
CA PHE A 77 8.21 -2.41 7.13
C PHE A 77 8.41 -3.80 6.52
N ALA A 78 9.01 -4.73 7.29
CA ALA A 78 9.20 -6.10 6.83
C ALA A 78 7.89 -6.81 6.54
N GLY A 79 6.90 -6.73 7.44
CA GLY A 79 5.63 -7.42 7.26
C GLY A 79 4.85 -6.88 6.06
N ALA A 80 4.89 -5.57 5.82
CA ALA A 80 4.32 -4.97 4.61
C ALA A 80 5.03 -5.46 3.34
N LEU A 81 6.37 -5.46 3.34
CA LEU A 81 7.18 -5.92 2.20
C LEU A 81 6.98 -7.42 1.90
N MET A 82 6.90 -8.25 2.93
CA MET A 82 6.62 -9.70 2.81
C MET A 82 5.22 -9.93 2.26
N THR A 83 4.22 -9.16 2.68
CA THR A 83 2.87 -9.25 2.13
C THR A 83 2.85 -8.91 0.63
N CYS A 84 3.56 -7.84 0.23
CA CYS A 84 3.74 -7.52 -1.19
C CYS A 84 4.41 -8.66 -1.96
N ALA A 85 5.49 -9.23 -1.40
CA ALA A 85 6.21 -10.35 -2.00
C ALA A 85 5.29 -11.56 -2.21
N GLN A 86 4.56 -11.99 -1.17
CA GLN A 86 3.64 -13.13 -1.21
C GLN A 86 2.49 -12.94 -2.20
N LEU A 87 1.95 -11.71 -2.30
CA LEU A 87 0.91 -11.38 -3.26
C LEU A 87 1.44 -11.09 -4.69
N GLY A 88 2.76 -11.06 -4.88
CA GLY A 88 3.36 -10.67 -6.16
C GLY A 88 3.05 -9.22 -6.57
N LEU A 89 2.90 -8.33 -5.60
CA LEU A 89 2.62 -6.90 -5.82
C LEU A 89 3.86 -6.05 -5.63
N GLU A 90 4.06 -5.06 -6.49
CA GLU A 90 5.15 -4.11 -6.39
C GLU A 90 4.83 -3.00 -5.36
N PRO A 91 5.63 -2.86 -4.29
CA PRO A 91 5.44 -1.80 -3.30
C PRO A 91 5.95 -0.46 -3.81
N GLY A 92 5.06 0.47 -4.12
CA GLY A 92 5.38 1.76 -4.71
C GLY A 92 5.49 1.70 -6.24
N GLY A 93 6.26 2.61 -6.83
CA GLY A 93 6.50 2.62 -8.27
C GLY A 93 5.34 3.19 -9.12
N PRO A 94 5.55 3.36 -10.44
CA PRO A 94 4.54 3.85 -11.37
C PRO A 94 3.38 2.87 -11.62
N ALA A 95 3.55 1.58 -11.29
CA ALA A 95 2.53 0.55 -11.49
C ALA A 95 1.31 0.73 -10.55
N GLY A 96 1.51 1.35 -9.38
CA GLY A 96 0.42 1.64 -8.44
C GLY A 96 -0.24 0.38 -7.87
N GLU A 97 0.54 -0.69 -7.70
CA GLU A 97 0.05 -2.00 -7.24
C GLU A 97 -0.14 -2.07 -5.72
N ALA A 98 0.81 -1.55 -4.96
CA ALA A 98 0.73 -1.41 -3.51
C ALA A 98 1.48 -0.15 -3.05
N TYR A 99 1.18 0.34 -1.85
CA TYR A 99 1.80 1.54 -1.26
C TYR A 99 2.20 1.25 0.18
N LEU A 100 3.45 1.56 0.52
CA LEU A 100 3.99 1.50 1.88
C LEU A 100 3.80 2.88 2.50
N LEU A 101 2.78 3.03 3.36
CA LEU A 101 2.42 4.34 3.91
C LEU A 101 2.75 4.42 5.41
N PRO A 102 3.55 5.42 5.84
CA PRO A 102 3.84 5.64 7.25
C PRO A 102 2.66 6.23 8.01
N PHE A 103 2.34 5.63 9.15
CA PHE A 103 1.36 6.13 10.10
C PHE A 103 1.97 6.17 11.50
N TYR A 104 1.80 7.28 12.21
CA TYR A 104 2.29 7.37 13.58
C TYR A 104 1.38 6.54 14.51
N SER A 105 1.99 5.59 15.21
CA SER A 105 1.31 4.69 16.15
C SER A 105 1.59 5.17 17.57
N SER A 106 0.60 5.79 18.24
CA SER A 106 0.75 6.19 19.65
C SER A 106 1.00 4.99 20.57
N LYS A 107 0.54 3.79 20.18
CA LYS A 107 0.77 2.55 20.92
C LYS A 107 2.24 2.09 20.81
N ALA A 108 2.83 2.18 19.62
CA ALA A 108 4.23 1.81 19.40
C ALA A 108 5.21 2.95 19.75
N GLY A 109 4.73 4.19 19.87
CA GLY A 109 5.56 5.38 20.06
C GLY A 109 6.44 5.70 18.84
N ALA A 110 6.10 5.17 17.67
CA ALA A 110 6.90 5.23 16.45
C ALA A 110 6.01 5.21 15.20
N TYR A 111 6.59 5.53 14.04
CA TYR A 111 5.93 5.30 12.75
C TYR A 111 5.87 3.79 12.44
N GLU A 112 4.74 3.34 11.93
CA GLU A 112 4.56 1.98 11.42
C GLU A 112 4.07 2.03 9.97
N VAL A 113 4.46 1.04 9.18
CA VAL A 113 4.03 0.91 7.78
C VAL A 113 2.65 0.27 7.72
N GLN A 114 1.68 1.03 7.23
CA GLN A 114 0.38 0.55 6.81
C GLN A 114 0.41 0.25 5.31
N LEU A 115 0.14 -1.00 4.96
CA LEU A 115 0.10 -1.44 3.58
C LEU A 115 -1.23 -1.05 2.95
N VAL A 116 -1.20 -0.27 1.87
CA VAL A 116 -2.41 0.03 1.08
C VAL A 116 -2.28 -0.65 -0.27
N ILE A 117 -3.16 -1.59 -0.58
CA ILE A 117 -3.17 -2.25 -1.88
C ILE A 117 -3.79 -1.27 -2.88
N GLY A 118 -3.07 -0.97 -3.95
CA GLY A 118 -3.54 -0.12 -5.01
C GLY A 118 -4.62 -0.79 -5.85
N TYR A 119 -5.49 0.01 -6.48
CA TYR A 119 -6.54 -0.55 -7.33
C TYR A 119 -5.95 -1.32 -8.52
N GLN A 120 -4.78 -0.93 -9.04
CA GLN A 120 -4.09 -1.67 -10.09
C GLN A 120 -3.59 -3.03 -9.59
N GLY A 121 -3.15 -3.12 -8.33
CA GLY A 121 -2.82 -4.40 -7.69
C GLY A 121 -4.04 -5.31 -7.57
N MET A 122 -5.19 -4.76 -7.14
CA MET A 122 -6.44 -5.51 -7.11
C MET A 122 -6.87 -6.00 -8.50
N VAL A 123 -6.73 -5.14 -9.52
CA VAL A 123 -7.03 -5.48 -10.93
C VAL A 123 -6.08 -6.57 -11.45
N LYS A 124 -4.78 -6.48 -11.14
CA LYS A 124 -3.78 -7.50 -11.49
C LYS A 124 -4.15 -8.85 -10.89
N LEU A 125 -4.41 -8.89 -9.58
CA LEU A 125 -4.81 -10.12 -8.88
C LEU A 125 -6.13 -10.70 -9.42
N PHE A 126 -7.08 -9.83 -9.76
CA PHE A 126 -8.30 -10.26 -10.44
C PHE A 126 -7.99 -10.98 -11.75
N TRP A 127 -7.20 -10.37 -12.63
CA TRP A 127 -6.89 -10.94 -13.94
C TRP A 127 -5.99 -12.19 -13.88
N GLN A 128 -5.23 -12.37 -12.81
CA GLN A 128 -4.49 -13.61 -12.54
C GLN A 128 -5.41 -14.75 -12.09
N SER A 129 -6.64 -14.44 -11.65
CA SER A 129 -7.59 -15.44 -11.22
C SER A 129 -8.19 -16.21 -12.42
N PRO A 130 -8.23 -17.56 -12.39
CA PRO A 130 -8.83 -18.36 -13.47
C PRO A 130 -10.32 -18.10 -13.71
N ILE A 131 -11.02 -17.50 -12.74
CA ILE A 131 -12.45 -17.19 -12.85
C ILE A 131 -12.71 -15.84 -13.51
N ALA A 132 -11.70 -14.99 -13.74
CA ALA A 132 -11.89 -13.67 -14.30
C ALA A 132 -12.21 -13.70 -15.80
N GLN A 133 -13.27 -12.99 -16.19
CA GLN A 133 -13.66 -12.86 -17.61
C GLN A 133 -13.72 -11.39 -18.05
N GLY A 134 -14.19 -10.49 -17.18
CA GLY A 134 -14.37 -9.08 -17.54
C GLY A 134 -14.39 -8.19 -16.32
N LEU A 135 -13.84 -6.99 -16.45
CA LEU A 135 -13.93 -5.93 -15.44
C LEU A 135 -14.11 -4.59 -16.16
N ASP A 136 -15.20 -3.90 -15.86
CA ASP A 136 -15.52 -2.60 -16.43
C ASP A 136 -15.94 -1.63 -15.33
N ALA A 137 -15.50 -0.37 -15.41
CA ALA A 137 -16.05 0.73 -14.62
C ALA A 137 -16.52 1.85 -15.54
N ARG A 138 -17.74 2.34 -15.36
CA ARG A 138 -18.40 3.28 -16.27
C ARG A 138 -19.06 4.42 -15.52
N VAL A 139 -19.16 5.55 -16.21
CA VAL A 139 -19.87 6.75 -15.76
C VAL A 139 -21.25 6.78 -16.39
N VAL A 140 -22.27 7.02 -15.57
CA VAL A 140 -23.67 7.21 -15.96
C VAL A 140 -24.01 8.70 -15.88
N LYS A 141 -24.65 9.22 -16.91
CA LYS A 141 -25.05 10.62 -17.04
C LYS A 141 -26.55 10.75 -17.24
N GLU A 142 -27.09 11.93 -16.93
CA GLU A 142 -28.53 12.23 -16.90
C GLU A 142 -29.32 11.75 -18.12
N ASN A 143 -28.74 11.86 -19.31
CA ASN A 143 -29.44 11.52 -20.55
C ASN A 143 -29.19 10.08 -21.02
N ASP A 144 -28.37 9.30 -20.30
CA ASP A 144 -28.16 7.89 -20.62
C ASP A 144 -29.41 7.08 -20.26
N LEU A 145 -29.67 6.01 -21.02
CA LEU A 145 -30.63 5.00 -20.58
C LEU A 145 -29.91 4.11 -19.57
N PHE A 146 -30.26 4.25 -18.30
CA PHE A 146 -29.68 3.51 -17.19
C PHE A 146 -30.75 2.94 -16.29
N ASP A 147 -30.69 1.63 -16.04
CA ASP A 147 -31.63 0.88 -15.23
C ASP A 147 -30.92 -0.30 -14.56
N TYR A 148 -31.23 -0.59 -13.30
CA TYR A 148 -30.59 -1.67 -12.55
C TYR A 148 -31.44 -2.16 -11.38
N GLU A 149 -31.28 -3.44 -11.03
CA GLU A 149 -31.92 -4.08 -9.89
C GLU A 149 -30.93 -5.03 -9.19
N TYR A 150 -30.94 -5.05 -7.87
CA TYR A 150 -30.08 -5.93 -7.06
C TYR A 150 -30.77 -7.21 -6.56
N GLY A 151 -32.04 -7.43 -6.92
CA GLY A 151 -32.85 -8.53 -6.39
C GLY A 151 -32.25 -9.93 -6.61
N LEU A 152 -33.04 -10.98 -6.37
CA LEU A 152 -32.59 -12.36 -6.56
C LEU A 152 -32.02 -12.64 -7.97
N GLU A 153 -32.45 -11.86 -8.95
CA GLU A 153 -31.98 -11.85 -10.33
C GLU A 153 -31.38 -10.45 -10.62
N PRO A 154 -30.09 -10.21 -10.33
CA PRO A 154 -29.48 -8.90 -10.54
C PRO A 154 -29.47 -8.50 -12.01
N TYR A 155 -29.81 -7.24 -12.27
CA TYR A 155 -29.92 -6.68 -13.61
C TYR A 155 -29.20 -5.34 -13.69
N LEU A 156 -28.47 -5.11 -14.80
CA LEU A 156 -27.92 -3.79 -15.11
C LEU A 156 -27.96 -3.55 -16.61
N LYS A 157 -28.55 -2.43 -17.02
CA LYS A 157 -28.58 -1.96 -18.39
C LYS A 157 -28.11 -0.52 -18.44
N HIS A 158 -27.09 -0.29 -19.26
CA HIS A 158 -26.58 1.03 -19.55
C HIS A 158 -26.41 1.21 -21.05
N LYS A 159 -27.10 2.18 -21.63
CA LYS A 159 -26.90 2.63 -23.01
C LYS A 159 -26.58 4.13 -22.99
N PRO A 160 -25.31 4.51 -23.19
CA PRO A 160 -24.92 5.91 -23.26
C PRO A 160 -25.68 6.66 -24.35
N ALA A 161 -26.16 7.88 -24.04
CA ALA A 161 -26.71 8.76 -25.06
C ALA A 161 -25.63 9.18 -26.07
N LYS A 162 -26.05 9.37 -27.33
CA LYS A 162 -25.20 9.97 -28.36
C LYS A 162 -25.26 11.49 -28.24
N GLY A 163 -24.11 12.16 -28.28
CA GLY A 163 -24.03 13.62 -28.17
C GLY A 163 -24.06 14.10 -26.72
N ASN A 164 -25.01 14.99 -26.38
CA ASN A 164 -25.08 15.58 -25.05
C ASN A 164 -25.62 14.57 -24.01
N ARG A 165 -24.70 13.98 -23.24
CA ARG A 165 -25.03 13.02 -22.18
C ARG A 165 -25.52 13.67 -20.87
N GLY A 166 -25.39 14.99 -20.70
CA GLY A 166 -25.76 15.70 -19.48
C GLY A 166 -24.73 15.56 -18.36
N ARG A 167 -25.14 15.87 -17.12
CA ARG A 167 -24.28 15.79 -15.93
C ARG A 167 -24.11 14.34 -15.48
N THR A 168 -23.03 14.04 -14.77
CA THR A 168 -22.81 12.73 -14.15
C THR A 168 -23.76 12.53 -12.97
N ILE A 169 -24.43 11.38 -12.92
CA ILE A 169 -25.39 11.03 -11.87
C ILE A 169 -24.93 9.83 -11.04
N ALA A 170 -24.20 8.88 -11.64
CA ALA A 170 -23.74 7.69 -10.96
C ALA A 170 -22.52 7.09 -11.65
N TYR A 171 -21.90 6.14 -10.96
CA TYR A 171 -20.81 5.31 -11.44
C TYR A 171 -21.14 3.87 -11.13
N TYR A 172 -20.74 2.94 -11.99
CA TYR A 172 -20.86 1.53 -11.68
C TYR A 172 -19.60 0.78 -12.07
N CYS A 173 -19.37 -0.34 -11.40
CA CYS A 173 -18.36 -1.31 -11.77
C CYS A 173 -18.99 -2.68 -11.86
N VAL A 174 -18.63 -3.45 -12.89
CA VAL A 174 -19.10 -4.82 -13.12
C VAL A 174 -17.90 -5.72 -13.33
N ALA A 175 -17.90 -6.85 -12.63
CA ALA A 175 -17.02 -7.97 -12.90
C ALA A 175 -17.83 -9.15 -13.45
N ARG A 176 -17.25 -9.85 -14.41
CA ARG A 176 -17.81 -11.06 -15.01
C ARG A 176 -16.89 -12.23 -14.74
N THR A 177 -17.49 -13.37 -14.46
CA THR A 177 -16.76 -14.61 -14.23
C THR A 177 -16.91 -15.57 -15.40
N THR A 178 -15.94 -16.46 -15.58
CA THR A 178 -15.97 -17.50 -16.62
C THR A 178 -17.16 -18.46 -16.47
N THR A 179 -17.70 -18.58 -15.26
CA THR A 179 -18.91 -19.38 -14.96
C THR A 179 -20.23 -18.73 -15.40
N GLY A 180 -20.19 -17.50 -15.95
CA GLY A 180 -21.37 -16.77 -16.43
C GLY A 180 -22.02 -15.85 -15.39
N GLY A 181 -21.60 -15.91 -14.13
CA GLY A 181 -22.03 -14.97 -13.09
C GLY A 181 -21.45 -13.57 -13.29
N ALA A 182 -22.25 -12.54 -13.01
CA ALA A 182 -21.83 -11.14 -12.98
C ALA A 182 -22.13 -10.53 -11.62
N VAL A 183 -21.19 -9.75 -11.10
CA VAL A 183 -21.36 -8.96 -9.88
C VAL A 183 -21.13 -7.50 -10.25
N PHE A 184 -22.02 -6.63 -9.82
CA PHE A 184 -21.86 -5.20 -10.05
C PHE A 184 -22.24 -4.40 -8.81
N ILE A 185 -21.71 -3.20 -8.74
CA ILE A 185 -22.16 -2.18 -7.80
C ILE A 185 -22.40 -0.88 -8.56
N VAL A 186 -23.30 -0.07 -8.04
CA VAL A 186 -23.66 1.26 -8.52
C VAL A 186 -23.51 2.17 -7.32
N LEU A 187 -22.80 3.28 -7.50
CA LEU A 187 -22.64 4.33 -6.51
C LEU A 187 -23.12 5.62 -7.16
N ASP A 188 -24.06 6.29 -6.53
CA ASP A 188 -24.44 7.63 -6.97
C ASP A 188 -23.37 8.66 -6.59
N ARG A 189 -23.62 9.93 -6.89
CA ARG A 189 -22.66 10.99 -6.53
C ARG A 189 -22.56 11.21 -5.02
N ASP A 190 -23.62 11.02 -4.27
CA ASP A 190 -23.61 11.23 -2.83
C ASP A 190 -22.80 10.12 -2.14
N ASP A 191 -22.95 8.86 -2.58
CA ASP A 191 -22.13 7.73 -2.15
C ASP A 191 -20.62 8.00 -2.36
N ILE A 192 -20.26 8.50 -3.55
CA ILE A 192 -18.87 8.85 -3.87
C ILE A 192 -18.38 9.99 -2.98
N GLU A 193 -19.20 11.01 -2.72
CA GLU A 193 -18.85 12.11 -1.84
C GLU A 193 -18.68 11.66 -0.39
N GLU A 194 -19.50 10.74 0.11
CA GLU A 194 -19.32 10.16 1.45
C GLU A 194 -18.00 9.42 1.58
N ILE A 195 -17.62 8.63 0.57
CA ILE A 195 -16.33 7.94 0.56
C ILE A 195 -15.19 8.95 0.40
N ARG A 196 -15.34 9.96 -0.45
CA ARG A 196 -14.35 11.04 -0.62
C ARG A 196 -14.09 11.74 0.71
N LYS A 197 -15.12 12.08 1.49
CA LYS A 197 -14.99 12.76 2.79
C LYS A 197 -14.15 11.97 3.81
N ARG A 198 -14.14 10.63 3.72
CA ARG A 198 -13.30 9.75 4.56
C ARG A 198 -11.85 9.71 4.09
N SER A 199 -11.58 10.09 2.84
CA SER A 199 -10.22 10.19 2.31
C SER A 199 -9.50 11.41 2.86
N LYS A 200 -8.24 11.22 3.26
CA LYS A 200 -7.37 12.33 3.67
C LYS A 200 -6.99 13.25 2.51
N ALA A 201 -7.04 12.76 1.27
CA ALA A 201 -6.80 13.53 0.07
C ALA A 201 -8.09 14.16 -0.50
N LYS A 202 -9.17 14.25 0.28
CA LYS A 202 -10.49 14.72 -0.18
C LYS A 202 -10.42 16.04 -0.96
N ASP A 203 -9.65 17.01 -0.47
CA ASP A 203 -9.64 18.38 -1.00
C ASP A 203 -8.44 18.68 -1.89
N ASN A 204 -7.61 17.68 -2.20
CA ASN A 204 -6.36 17.86 -2.94
C ASN A 204 -6.21 16.81 -4.06
N GLY A 205 -5.38 17.16 -5.06
CA GLY A 205 -4.96 16.21 -6.08
C GLY A 205 -6.08 15.72 -7.01
N PRO A 206 -6.07 14.44 -7.43
CA PRO A 206 -6.93 13.90 -8.49
C PRO A 206 -8.44 14.04 -8.28
N TRP A 207 -8.92 14.27 -7.04
CA TRP A 207 -10.33 14.54 -6.80
C TRP A 207 -10.81 15.87 -7.39
N LYS A 208 -9.91 16.83 -7.63
CA LYS A 208 -10.21 18.10 -8.30
C LYS A 208 -10.04 18.03 -9.82
N SER A 209 -8.95 17.41 -10.29
CA SER A 209 -8.62 17.37 -11.72
C SER A 209 -9.31 16.22 -12.47
N ASP A 210 -9.49 15.06 -11.82
CA ASP A 210 -9.85 13.79 -12.44
C ASP A 210 -10.94 13.05 -11.63
N TYR A 211 -11.97 13.78 -11.21
CA TYR A 211 -13.04 13.27 -10.34
C TYR A 211 -13.66 11.95 -10.85
N ASP A 212 -14.01 11.88 -12.15
CA ASP A 212 -14.61 10.68 -12.75
C ASP A 212 -13.67 9.46 -12.69
N ALA A 213 -12.35 9.67 -12.79
CA ALA A 213 -11.39 8.59 -12.65
C ALA A 213 -11.32 8.09 -11.20
N MET A 214 -11.36 9.01 -10.24
CA MET A 214 -11.36 8.69 -8.80
C MET A 214 -12.66 8.01 -8.35
N ALA A 215 -13.79 8.42 -8.88
CA ALA A 215 -15.08 7.78 -8.64
C ALA A 215 -15.09 6.34 -9.20
N LYS A 216 -14.64 6.14 -10.44
CA LYS A 216 -14.49 4.78 -11.02
C LYS A 216 -13.53 3.91 -10.20
N LYS A 217 -12.38 4.44 -9.76
CA LYS A 217 -11.46 3.74 -8.85
C LYS A 217 -12.17 3.33 -7.56
N THR A 218 -13.00 4.21 -7.02
CA THR A 218 -13.79 3.94 -5.81
C THR A 218 -14.78 2.80 -6.04
N CYS A 219 -15.51 2.78 -7.16
CA CYS A 219 -16.39 1.66 -7.52
C CYS A 219 -15.61 0.34 -7.62
N ILE A 220 -14.44 0.35 -8.24
CA ILE A 220 -13.61 -0.86 -8.36
C ILE A 220 -13.25 -1.41 -6.97
N ARG A 221 -12.77 -0.55 -6.06
CA ARG A 221 -12.42 -0.96 -4.69
C ARG A 221 -13.62 -1.53 -3.92
N GLN A 222 -14.78 -0.89 -4.03
CA GLN A 222 -15.99 -1.36 -3.36
C GLN A 222 -16.48 -2.68 -3.95
N LEU A 223 -16.42 -2.85 -5.28
CA LEU A 223 -16.78 -4.10 -5.96
C LEU A 223 -15.93 -5.25 -5.42
N PHE A 224 -14.60 -5.04 -5.32
CA PHE A 224 -13.67 -6.05 -4.82
C PHE A 224 -14.02 -6.59 -3.44
N LYS A 225 -14.69 -5.84 -2.56
CA LYS A 225 -15.15 -6.36 -1.26
C LYS A 225 -16.20 -7.45 -1.40
N THR A 226 -17.04 -7.37 -2.42
CA THR A 226 -18.20 -8.27 -2.64
C THR A 226 -17.91 -9.42 -3.59
N LEU A 227 -16.84 -9.35 -4.40
CA LEU A 227 -16.53 -10.40 -5.38
C LEU A 227 -16.25 -11.74 -4.69
N PRO A 228 -16.62 -12.87 -5.33
CA PRO A 228 -15.94 -14.15 -5.13
C PRO A 228 -14.45 -13.95 -5.45
N LYS A 229 -13.56 -14.34 -4.53
CA LYS A 229 -12.13 -14.04 -4.62
C LYS A 229 -11.34 -15.33 -4.73
N SER A 230 -10.25 -15.30 -5.50
CA SER A 230 -9.17 -16.27 -5.28
C SER A 230 -8.53 -16.03 -3.91
N THR A 231 -7.71 -16.97 -3.45
CA THR A 231 -6.99 -16.85 -2.19
C THR A 231 -6.14 -15.58 -2.13
N GLU A 232 -5.44 -15.26 -3.20
CA GLU A 232 -4.55 -14.09 -3.30
C GLU A 232 -5.35 -12.78 -3.24
N LEU A 233 -6.46 -12.70 -3.97
CA LEU A 233 -7.33 -11.53 -3.94
C LEU A 233 -8.03 -11.38 -2.58
N ALA A 234 -8.38 -12.47 -1.91
CA ALA A 234 -8.92 -12.46 -0.56
C ALA A 234 -7.89 -11.94 0.45
N GLN A 235 -6.66 -12.44 0.40
CA GLN A 235 -5.54 -11.97 1.21
C GLN A 235 -5.25 -10.49 0.95
N ALA A 236 -5.19 -10.06 -0.31
CA ALA A 236 -4.97 -8.66 -0.65
C ALA A 236 -6.06 -7.73 -0.09
N VAL A 237 -7.33 -8.13 -0.15
CA VAL A 237 -8.44 -7.36 0.45
C VAL A 237 -8.37 -7.37 1.97
N ALA A 238 -7.94 -8.47 2.60
CA ALA A 238 -7.84 -8.58 4.05
C ALA A 238 -6.68 -7.76 4.64
N HIS A 239 -5.55 -7.68 3.93
CA HIS A 239 -4.37 -6.93 4.37
C HIS A 239 -4.36 -5.47 3.92
N ASP A 240 -5.30 -5.06 3.06
CA ASP A 240 -5.47 -3.66 2.65
C ASP A 240 -5.75 -2.77 3.88
N GLU A 241 -4.96 -1.71 3.99
CA GLU A 241 -4.99 -0.76 5.10
C GLU A 241 -4.59 -1.37 6.47
N THR A 242 -3.86 -2.50 6.51
CA THR A 242 -3.41 -3.11 7.77
C THR A 242 -1.90 -2.94 8.02
N VAL A 243 -1.49 -3.13 9.26
CA VAL A 243 -0.08 -3.16 9.69
C VAL A 243 0.28 -4.57 10.13
N ARG A 244 1.13 -5.23 9.35
CA ARG A 244 1.66 -6.54 9.69
C ARG A 244 3.07 -6.42 10.25
N THR A 245 3.31 -7.01 11.42
CA THR A 245 4.63 -7.04 12.07
C THR A 245 5.25 -8.43 12.09
N ASP A 246 4.44 -9.48 11.96
CA ASP A 246 4.89 -10.87 11.85
C ASP A 246 5.33 -11.19 10.41
N ARG A 247 6.55 -11.70 10.26
CA ARG A 247 7.21 -11.98 8.97
C ARG A 247 7.07 -13.43 8.54
N SER A 248 6.53 -14.30 9.40
CA SER A 248 6.33 -15.72 9.09
C SER A 248 5.43 -15.88 7.85
N PRO A 249 5.68 -16.85 6.98
CA PRO A 249 4.82 -17.10 5.82
C PRO A 249 3.36 -17.27 6.20
N GLU A 250 3.09 -17.95 7.33
CA GLU A 250 1.77 -18.27 7.86
C GLU A 250 1.01 -17.02 8.34
N ALA A 251 1.70 -15.94 8.69
CA ALA A 251 1.06 -14.71 9.13
C ALA A 251 0.27 -14.00 8.02
N ILE A 252 0.37 -14.42 6.75
CA ILE A 252 -0.51 -13.89 5.70
C ILE A 252 -1.97 -14.35 5.87
N ASP A 253 -2.23 -15.41 6.63
CA ASP A 253 -3.60 -15.89 6.83
C ASP A 253 -4.35 -15.11 7.93
N ALA A 254 -3.65 -14.23 8.66
CA ALA A 254 -4.22 -13.37 9.69
C ALA A 254 -3.94 -11.89 9.38
N PRO A 255 -4.96 -11.05 9.10
CA PRO A 255 -4.73 -9.64 8.84
C PRO A 255 -4.20 -8.92 10.08
N GLY A 256 -3.29 -7.98 9.87
CA GLY A 256 -2.75 -7.15 10.94
C GLY A 256 -3.75 -6.10 11.46
N PRO A 257 -3.46 -5.44 12.59
CA PRO A 257 -4.27 -4.32 13.06
C PRO A 257 -4.29 -3.14 12.08
N TYR A 258 -5.41 -2.43 12.03
CA TYR A 258 -5.51 -1.10 11.40
C TYR A 258 -5.03 -0.02 12.39
N ILE A 259 -4.27 0.97 11.91
CA ILE A 259 -3.86 2.12 12.72
C ILE A 259 -4.77 3.32 12.42
N PRO A 260 -5.62 3.74 13.37
CA PRO A 260 -6.29 5.04 13.29
C PRO A 260 -5.27 6.14 13.61
N GLY A 261 -4.60 6.66 12.58
CA GLY A 261 -3.59 7.72 12.72
C GLY A 261 -3.64 8.71 11.56
N GLU A 262 -2.80 9.75 11.59
CA GLU A 262 -2.61 10.65 10.47
C GLU A 262 -1.56 10.11 9.50
N LEU A 263 -1.82 10.30 8.20
CA LEU A 263 -0.89 9.93 7.14
C LEU A 263 0.00 11.16 6.98
N THR A 264 1.31 10.99 7.04
CA THR A 264 2.22 12.11 6.81
C THR A 264 2.08 12.56 5.34
N SER A 265 2.09 13.87 5.11
CA SER A 265 1.61 14.49 3.86
C SER A 265 2.34 14.12 2.56
N GLY A 266 3.40 13.30 2.61
CA GLY A 266 4.05 12.72 1.44
C GLY A 266 3.30 11.51 0.86
N THR A 267 2.18 11.72 0.17
CA THR A 267 1.75 10.72 -0.84
C THR A 267 2.85 10.65 -1.89
N PRO A 268 3.37 9.47 -2.28
CA PRO A 268 4.35 9.42 -3.36
C PRO A 268 3.73 10.09 -4.60
N ALA A 269 4.32 11.21 -5.03
CA ALA A 269 4.09 11.71 -6.37
C ALA A 269 4.37 10.54 -7.32
N ALA A 270 3.50 10.34 -8.31
CA ALA A 270 3.71 9.31 -9.32
C ALA A 270 5.16 9.41 -9.80
N LEU A 271 5.95 8.37 -9.53
CA LEU A 271 7.36 8.35 -9.92
C LEU A 271 7.40 8.55 -11.45
N PRO A 272 8.25 9.45 -11.97
CA PRO A 272 8.42 9.55 -13.40
C PRO A 272 8.79 8.18 -13.95
N ALA A 273 8.22 7.80 -15.09
CA ALA A 273 8.45 6.51 -15.72
C ALA A 273 9.96 6.26 -15.84
N GLY A 274 10.49 5.37 -15.01
CA GLY A 274 11.88 4.95 -15.10
C GLY A 274 12.06 4.22 -16.42
N GLN A 275 12.93 4.73 -17.27
CA GLN A 275 13.38 4.03 -18.47
C GLN A 275 13.88 2.65 -18.03
N SER A 276 13.50 1.62 -18.78
CA SER A 276 14.04 0.26 -18.66
C SER A 276 15.53 0.30 -18.94
N GLN A 277 16.34 0.56 -17.92
CA GLN A 277 17.76 0.29 -17.92
C GLN A 277 17.95 -1.10 -17.32
N ASP A 278 18.69 -1.93 -18.06
CA ASP A 278 18.94 -3.33 -17.81
C ASP A 278 19.17 -3.64 -16.33
N ASP A 279 18.58 -4.75 -15.89
CA ASP A 279 18.75 -5.34 -14.56
C ASP A 279 20.24 -5.65 -14.33
N ALA A 280 21.04 -4.64 -13.98
CA ALA A 280 22.40 -4.85 -13.53
C ALA A 280 22.34 -5.70 -12.25
N GLU A 281 22.96 -6.88 -12.31
CA GLU A 281 22.94 -7.93 -11.30
C GLU A 281 23.37 -7.38 -9.94
N MET A 282 22.39 -7.10 -9.09
CA MET A 282 22.59 -7.08 -7.65
C MET A 282 22.97 -8.52 -7.28
N GLY A 283 24.21 -8.75 -6.84
CA GLY A 283 24.78 -10.06 -6.52
C GLY A 283 24.06 -10.78 -5.38
N TRP A 284 22.83 -11.21 -5.64
CA TRP A 284 21.93 -11.93 -4.76
C TRP A 284 22.00 -13.41 -5.12
N PRO A 285 21.93 -14.33 -4.15
CA PRO A 285 21.88 -15.75 -4.46
C PRO A 285 20.65 -16.06 -5.30
N ASP A 286 20.84 -16.84 -6.36
CA ASP A 286 19.73 -17.38 -7.15
C ASP A 286 18.75 -18.10 -6.23
N ALA A 287 17.45 -17.97 -6.53
CA ALA A 287 16.40 -18.66 -5.81
C ALA A 287 16.72 -20.17 -5.83
N ALA A 288 17.05 -20.72 -4.66
CA ALA A 288 17.37 -22.13 -4.53
C ALA A 288 16.15 -22.95 -4.97
N GLN A 289 16.34 -23.81 -5.98
CA GLN A 289 15.30 -24.73 -6.40
C GLN A 289 14.89 -25.62 -5.21
N PRO A 290 13.59 -25.76 -4.91
CA PRO A 290 13.15 -26.67 -3.87
C PRO A 290 13.62 -28.09 -4.23
N GLY A 291 14.27 -28.72 -3.25
CA GLY A 291 15.19 -29.84 -3.44
C GLY A 291 14.63 -31.03 -4.22
N SER A 292 15.42 -31.49 -5.20
CA SER A 292 15.58 -32.91 -5.43
C SER A 292 16.43 -33.48 -4.28
N ALA A 293 15.77 -34.11 -3.32
CA ALA A 293 16.44 -34.90 -2.29
C ALA A 293 15.96 -36.35 -2.37
N ALA A 294 16.90 -37.20 -2.81
CA ALA A 294 16.96 -38.66 -2.82
C ALA A 294 15.97 -39.42 -3.72
#